data_AF-A0A7Y0S642-F1
#
_entry.id   AF-A0A7Y0S642-F1
#
_cell.length_a   1.000
_cell.length_b   1.000
_cell.length_c   1.000
_cell.angle_alpha   90.00
_cell.angle_beta   90.00
_cell.angle_gamma   90.00
#
_symmetry.space_group_name_H-M   'P 1'
#
loop_
_entity.id
_entity.type
_entity.pdbx_description
1 polymer ?
#
loop_
_entity_poly.entity_id
_entity_poly.type
_entity_poly.pdbx_seq_one_letter_code
_entity_poly.pdbx_strand_id
1 'polypeptide(L)'
;NNGPANGTVSVNPDGSVTYTPNDNYVGKDTFTYVVTSGGVSESTAVEVNVTPVNDAPVAKDDIATTQEDTAVTIDVLSNDTDVDGDKLSIQSATVPEAQGKVEIVDGKLVFTPAENFNGDAEITYTVTDGQLTDEAKV
;
A
#
# COMPACT_ATOMS: atom_id res chain seq x y z
N ASN A 1 -17.97 -28.85 10.16
CA ASN A 1 -17.25 -27.69 10.71
C ASN A 1 -16.89 -26.82 9.52
N ASN A 2 -17.73 -25.84 9.21
CA ASN A 2 -17.46 -24.94 8.08
C ASN A 2 -16.74 -23.73 8.69
N GLY A 3 -15.41 -23.70 8.51
CA GLY A 3 -14.62 -22.51 8.83
C GLY A 3 -14.96 -21.36 7.88
N PRO A 4 -14.50 -20.15 8.21
CA PRO A 4 -14.67 -19.00 7.32
C PRO A 4 -13.96 -19.24 5.99
N ALA A 5 -14.46 -18.60 4.93
CA ALA A 5 -13.80 -18.65 3.62
C ALA A 5 -12.65 -17.64 3.52
N ASN A 6 -12.76 -16.52 4.25
CA ASN A 6 -11.89 -15.35 4.10
C ASN A 6 -11.21 -14.96 5.42
N GLY A 7 -10.90 -15.96 6.24
CA GLY A 7 -10.15 -15.76 7.47
C GLY A 7 -9.93 -17.05 8.23
N THR A 8 -9.36 -16.91 9.42
CA THR A 8 -9.14 -18.01 10.37
C THR A 8 -9.88 -17.75 11.67
N VAL A 9 -10.24 -18.83 12.36
CA VAL A 9 -10.93 -18.78 13.65
C VAL A 9 -10.14 -19.58 14.68
N SER A 10 -9.91 -18.98 15.84
CA SER A 10 -9.32 -19.64 17.01
C SER A 10 -10.21 -19.46 18.24
N VAL A 11 -10.23 -20.49 19.10
CA VAL A 11 -10.93 -20.44 20.39
C VAL A 11 -9.92 -20.14 21.48
N ASN A 12 -10.17 -19.10 22.25
CA ASN A 12 -9.30 -18.66 23.34
C ASN A 12 -9.53 -19.50 24.60
N PRO A 13 -8.56 -19.57 25.54
CA PRO A 13 -8.70 -20.33 26.79
C PRO A 13 -9.88 -19.91 27.68
N ASP A 14 -10.36 -18.67 27.56
CA ASP A 14 -11.52 -18.13 28.27
C ASP A 14 -12.87 -18.48 27.60
N GLY A 15 -12.83 -19.20 26.47
CA GLY A 15 -14.00 -19.58 25.69
C GLY A 15 -14.47 -18.54 24.68
N SER A 16 -13.80 -17.38 24.59
CA SER A 16 -14.05 -16.42 23.50
C SER A 16 -13.49 -16.92 22.17
N VAL A 17 -13.94 -16.32 21.06
CA VAL A 17 -13.54 -16.70 19.71
C VAL A 17 -12.88 -15.50 19.04
N THR A 18 -11.70 -15.71 18.47
CA THR A 18 -11.00 -14.71 17.65
C THR A 18 -11.17 -15.07 16.18
N TYR A 19 -11.67 -14.14 15.38
CA TYR A 19 -11.64 -14.21 13.92
C TYR A 19 -10.57 -13.27 13.40
N THR A 20 -9.68 -13.78 12.56
CA THR A 20 -8.67 -12.99 11.85
C THR A 20 -8.98 -13.05 10.37
N PRO A 21 -9.42 -11.93 9.74
CA PRO A 21 -9.60 -11.88 8.29
C PRO A 21 -8.31 -12.22 7.55
N ASN A 22 -8.42 -12.71 6.32
CA ASN A 22 -7.29 -12.72 5.39
C ASN A 22 -6.88 -11.28 5.08
N ASP A 23 -5.59 -11.06 4.81
CA ASP A 23 -5.06 -9.75 4.43
C ASP A 23 -5.87 -9.18 3.26
N ASN A 24 -6.21 -7.89 3.37
CA ASN A 24 -6.92 -7.08 2.36
C ASN A 24 -8.33 -7.58 2.02
N TYR A 25 -8.92 -8.47 2.84
CA TYR A 25 -10.30 -8.90 2.66
C TYR A 25 -11.29 -7.87 3.22
N VAL A 26 -12.21 -7.40 2.38
CA VAL A 26 -13.34 -6.56 2.78
C VAL A 26 -14.63 -7.26 2.42
N GLY A 27 -15.52 -7.43 3.40
CA GLY A 27 -16.84 -8.01 3.18
C GLY A 27 -17.31 -8.92 4.30
N LYS A 28 -18.40 -9.62 4.02
CA LYS A 28 -19.03 -10.54 4.97
C LYS A 28 -18.37 -11.90 4.92
N ASP A 29 -18.10 -12.48 6.07
CA ASP A 29 -17.68 -13.88 6.19
C ASP A 29 -18.57 -14.59 7.22
N THR A 30 -18.58 -15.91 7.18
CA THR A 30 -19.42 -16.71 8.07
C THR A 30 -18.71 -17.97 8.48
N PHE A 31 -18.77 -18.28 9.77
CA PHE A 31 -18.32 -19.56 10.29
C PHE A 31 -19.32 -20.12 11.29
N THR A 32 -19.28 -21.43 11.49
CA THR A 32 -20.12 -22.12 12.49
C THR A 32 -19.28 -22.58 13.66
N TYR A 33 -19.82 -22.50 14.89
CA TYR A 33 -19.22 -23.15 16.06
C TYR A 33 -20.25 -24.05 16.76
N VAL A 34 -19.74 -25.03 17.50
CA VAL A 34 -20.55 -26.00 18.24
C VAL A 34 -20.32 -25.81 19.74
N VAL A 35 -21.40 -25.62 20.49
CA VAL A 35 -21.38 -25.59 21.95
C VAL A 35 -21.87 -26.93 22.47
N THR A 36 -21.11 -27.56 23.37
CA THR A 36 -21.50 -28.80 24.03
C THR A 36 -21.68 -28.57 25.52
N SER A 37 -22.86 -28.88 26.05
CA SER A 37 -23.17 -28.79 27.48
C SER A 37 -23.99 -30.01 27.91
N GLY A 38 -23.58 -30.67 29.00
CA GLY A 38 -24.29 -31.84 29.53
C GLY A 38 -24.42 -33.02 28.56
N GLY A 39 -23.53 -33.13 27.56
CA GLY A 39 -23.58 -34.17 26.52
C GLY A 39 -24.47 -33.85 25.32
N VAL A 40 -25.08 -32.65 25.27
CA VAL A 40 -25.86 -32.14 24.13
C VAL A 40 -25.03 -31.11 23.38
N SER A 41 -25.05 -31.17 22.05
CA SER A 41 -24.35 -30.21 21.18
C SER A 41 -25.33 -29.41 20.33
N GLU A 42 -25.10 -28.10 20.24
CA GLU A 42 -25.83 -27.20 19.34
C GLU A 42 -24.85 -26.46 18.43
N SER A 43 -25.22 -26.24 17.16
CA SER A 43 -24.43 -25.45 16.22
C SER A 43 -25.11 -24.13 15.91
N THR A 44 -24.34 -23.04 15.91
CA THR A 44 -24.81 -21.73 15.44
C THR A 44 -23.80 -21.10 14.48
N ALA A 45 -24.27 -20.16 13.67
CA ALA A 45 -23.45 -19.41 12.73
C ALA A 45 -23.14 -18.01 13.27
N VAL A 46 -21.92 -17.54 13.03
CA VAL A 46 -21.47 -16.17 13.28
C VAL A 46 -21.25 -15.51 11.93
N GLU A 47 -21.93 -14.39 11.70
CA GLU A 47 -21.64 -13.49 10.58
C GLU A 47 -20.65 -12.42 11.07
N VAL A 48 -19.55 -12.25 10.34
CA VAL A 48 -18.58 -11.18 10.56
C VAL A 48 -18.63 -10.25 9.36
N ASN A 49 -18.68 -8.94 9.59
CA ASN A 49 -18.57 -7.93 8.53
C ASN A 49 -17.23 -7.20 8.67
N VAL A 50 -16.28 -7.51 7.79
CA VAL A 50 -14.97 -6.87 7.76
C VAL A 50 -15.10 -5.53 7.04
N THR A 51 -14.76 -4.45 7.74
CA THR A 51 -14.77 -3.09 7.20
C THR A 51 -13.43 -2.76 6.56
N PRO A 52 -13.39 -1.92 5.52
CA PRO A 52 -12.14 -1.49 4.90
C PRO A 52 -11.30 -0.67 5.89
N VAL A 53 -9.99 -0.80 5.77
CA VAL A 53 -8.97 0.05 6.40
C VAL A 53 -8.01 0.42 5.29
N ASN A 54 -7.69 1.72 5.18
CA ASN A 54 -6.79 2.23 4.15
C ASN A 54 -5.38 1.64 4.32
N ASP A 55 -4.87 1.00 3.27
CA ASP A 55 -3.50 0.55 3.13
C ASP A 55 -2.64 1.66 2.51
N ALA A 56 -1.33 1.63 2.75
CA ALA A 56 -0.44 2.61 2.13
C ALA A 56 -0.20 2.25 0.65
N PRO A 57 0.13 3.25 -0.19
CA PRO A 57 0.67 2.99 -1.51
C PRO A 57 1.90 2.08 -1.44
N VAL A 58 2.16 1.35 -2.51
CA VAL A 58 3.42 0.63 -2.72
C VAL A 58 4.18 1.33 -3.83
N ALA A 59 5.15 2.16 -3.44
CA ALA A 59 6.01 2.88 -4.36
C ALA A 59 7.17 1.99 -4.83
N LYS A 60 7.61 2.14 -6.08
CA LYS A 60 8.74 1.36 -6.63
C LYS A 60 9.75 2.24 -7.34
N ASP A 61 11.02 1.94 -7.10
CA ASP A 61 12.12 2.69 -7.73
C ASP A 61 12.01 2.72 -9.26
N ASP A 62 12.37 3.87 -9.82
CA ASP A 62 12.44 4.14 -11.24
C ASP A 62 13.88 4.32 -11.70
N ILE A 63 14.06 4.39 -13.02
CA ILE A 63 15.32 4.76 -13.64
C ILE A 63 15.03 5.67 -14.83
N ALA A 64 15.79 6.77 -14.94
CA ALA A 64 15.78 7.63 -16.10
C ALA A 64 17.20 8.02 -16.51
N THR A 65 17.37 8.40 -17.78
CA THR A 65 18.63 8.97 -18.29
C THR A 65 18.34 10.22 -19.10
N THR A 66 19.25 11.18 -19.03
CA THR A 66 19.22 12.42 -19.80
C THR A 66 20.64 12.88 -20.09
N GLN A 67 20.80 13.81 -21.03
CA GLN A 67 22.09 14.48 -21.23
C GLN A 67 22.31 15.51 -20.12
N GLU A 68 23.58 15.89 -19.89
CA GLU A 68 23.89 17.03 -19.03
C GLU A 68 23.10 18.27 -19.48
N ASP A 69 22.72 19.10 -18.51
CA ASP A 69 21.96 20.35 -18.71
C ASP A 69 20.61 20.19 -19.41
N THR A 70 20.12 18.96 -19.59
CA THR A 70 18.88 18.65 -20.30
C THR A 70 17.85 18.11 -19.33
N ALA A 71 16.73 18.82 -19.20
CA ALA A 71 15.63 18.39 -18.35
C ALA A 71 14.97 17.11 -18.88
N VAL A 72 14.48 16.26 -17.97
CA VAL A 72 13.76 15.03 -18.26
C VAL A 72 12.47 14.95 -17.44
N THR A 73 11.39 14.47 -18.08
CA THR A 73 10.12 14.19 -17.43
C THR A 73 10.00 12.69 -17.17
N ILE A 74 9.68 12.32 -15.92
CA ILE A 74 9.70 10.94 -15.43
C ILE A 74 8.31 10.61 -14.87
N ASP A 75 7.74 9.50 -15.36
CA ASP A 75 6.41 9.02 -14.98
C ASP A 75 6.51 7.94 -13.90
N VAL A 76 6.81 8.39 -12.68
CA VAL A 76 7.11 7.51 -11.54
C VAL A 76 5.88 6.71 -11.09
N LEU A 77 4.67 7.23 -11.25
CA LEU A 77 3.45 6.53 -10.79
C LEU A 77 3.06 5.30 -11.63
N SER A 78 3.79 5.01 -12.71
CA SER A 78 3.40 3.96 -13.67
C SER A 78 3.66 2.52 -13.18
N ASN A 79 4.57 2.35 -12.22
CA ASN A 79 4.94 1.07 -11.60
C ASN A 79 4.39 0.91 -10.16
N ASP A 80 3.78 1.97 -9.62
CA ASP A 80 3.21 2.05 -8.28
C ASP A 80 1.82 1.43 -8.22
N THR A 81 1.44 0.95 -7.04
CA THR A 81 0.14 0.31 -6.81
C THR A 81 -0.43 0.66 -5.46
N ASP A 82 -1.76 0.61 -5.35
CA ASP A 82 -2.48 0.73 -4.10
C ASP A 82 -3.38 -0.49 -3.93
N VAL A 83 -3.43 -1.06 -2.72
CA VAL A 83 -4.22 -2.28 -2.44
C VAL A 83 -5.71 -2.00 -2.49
N ASP A 84 -6.14 -0.84 -2.00
CA ASP A 84 -7.54 -0.40 -2.00
C ASP A 84 -7.97 0.15 -3.37
N GLY A 85 -7.00 0.41 -4.25
CA GLY A 85 -7.21 0.97 -5.58
C GLY A 85 -7.40 2.48 -5.54
N ASP A 86 -6.94 3.14 -4.48
CA ASP A 86 -7.02 4.58 -4.34
C ASP A 86 -6.13 5.29 -5.37
N LYS A 87 -6.53 6.52 -5.70
CA LYS A 87 -5.82 7.30 -6.72
C LYS A 87 -4.50 7.83 -6.14
N LEU A 88 -3.40 7.39 -6.73
CA LEU A 88 -2.07 7.84 -6.37
C LEU A 88 -1.70 9.21 -6.93
N SER A 89 -0.87 9.92 -6.19
CA SER A 89 -0.25 11.20 -6.59
C SER A 89 1.10 11.39 -5.90
N ILE A 90 1.95 12.25 -6.47
CA ILE A 90 3.25 12.59 -5.88
C ILE A 90 3.03 13.70 -4.85
N GLN A 91 3.40 13.44 -3.60
CA GLN A 91 3.31 14.40 -2.49
C GLN A 91 4.51 15.34 -2.46
N SER A 92 5.71 14.79 -2.62
CA SER A 92 6.96 15.56 -2.59
C SER A 92 8.05 14.86 -3.40
N ALA A 93 9.03 15.65 -3.85
CA ALA A 93 10.26 15.15 -4.45
C ALA A 93 11.43 16.05 -4.04
N THR A 94 12.59 15.43 -3.85
CA THR A 94 13.82 16.12 -3.48
C THR A 94 15.01 15.51 -4.20
N VAL A 95 16.00 16.35 -4.46
CA VAL A 95 17.30 15.96 -5.02
C VAL A 95 18.36 16.85 -4.38
N PRO A 96 19.59 16.38 -4.13
CA PRO A 96 20.67 17.23 -3.69
C PRO A 96 20.86 18.42 -4.66
N GLU A 97 20.93 19.64 -4.12
CA GLU A 97 21.05 20.86 -4.94
C GLU A 97 22.28 20.86 -5.87
N ALA A 98 23.34 20.14 -5.48
CA ALA A 98 24.55 19.98 -6.30
C ALA A 98 24.34 19.07 -7.53
N GLN A 99 23.29 18.26 -7.55
CA GLN A 99 22.94 17.36 -8.65
C GLN A 99 21.89 17.98 -9.58
N GLY A 100 21.01 18.84 -9.05
CA GLY A 100 20.05 19.58 -9.86
C GLY A 100 18.84 20.06 -9.07
N LYS A 101 17.72 20.20 -9.79
CA LYS A 101 16.42 20.60 -9.28
C LYS A 101 15.36 19.61 -9.75
N VAL A 102 14.44 19.23 -8.87
CA VAL A 102 13.26 18.43 -9.21
C VAL A 102 11.99 19.23 -8.93
N GLU A 103 11.03 19.18 -9.85
CA GLU A 103 9.71 19.78 -9.72
C GLU A 103 8.63 18.76 -10.05
N ILE A 104 7.44 18.90 -9.45
CA ILE A 104 6.27 18.11 -9.80
C ILE A 104 5.44 18.94 -10.78
N VAL A 105 5.37 18.49 -12.03
CA VAL A 105 4.60 19.17 -13.10
C VAL A 105 3.65 18.15 -13.72
N ASP A 106 2.35 18.48 -13.73
CA ASP A 106 1.29 17.61 -14.26
C ASP A 106 1.31 16.17 -13.72
N GLY A 107 1.65 16.01 -12.44
CA GLY A 107 1.71 14.72 -11.76
C GLY A 107 2.94 13.87 -12.09
N LYS A 108 3.95 14.45 -12.75
CA LYS A 108 5.22 13.80 -13.10
C LYS A 108 6.39 14.55 -12.49
N LEU A 109 7.50 13.86 -12.29
CA LEU A 109 8.75 14.51 -11.90
C LEU A 109 9.38 15.15 -13.14
N VAL A 110 9.82 16.40 -13.00
CA VAL A 110 10.67 17.09 -13.96
C VAL A 110 11.99 17.36 -13.28
N PHE A 111 13.02 16.62 -13.68
CA PHE A 111 14.37 16.78 -13.19
C PHE A 111 15.19 17.62 -14.18
N THR A 112 15.85 18.66 -13.68
CA THR A 112 16.83 19.46 -14.42
C THR A 112 18.19 19.32 -13.74
N PRO A 113 19.20 18.70 -14.39
CA PRO A 113 20.55 18.61 -13.86
C PRO A 113 21.14 19.99 -13.52
N ALA A 114 22.01 20.06 -12.51
CA ALA A 114 22.82 21.24 -12.26
C ALA A 114 23.81 21.47 -13.43
N GLU A 115 24.23 22.72 -13.64
CA GLU A 115 25.08 23.09 -14.78
C GLU A 115 26.39 22.29 -14.78
N ASN A 116 26.71 21.63 -15.90
CA ASN A 116 27.86 20.75 -16.08
C ASN A 116 27.90 19.54 -15.11
N PHE A 117 26.76 19.18 -14.49
CA PHE A 117 26.68 17.98 -13.66
C PHE A 117 26.78 16.73 -14.52
N ASN A 118 27.66 15.82 -14.11
CA ASN A 118 27.91 14.55 -14.77
C ASN A 118 27.95 13.44 -13.71
N GLY A 119 27.22 12.36 -13.95
CA GLY A 119 27.14 11.20 -13.06
C GLY A 119 25.72 10.86 -12.63
N ASP A 120 25.61 10.01 -11.61
CA ASP A 120 24.33 9.55 -11.09
C ASP A 120 23.75 10.61 -10.13
N ALA A 121 22.52 11.04 -10.42
CA ALA A 121 21.69 11.81 -9.49
C ALA A 121 20.70 10.85 -8.80
N GLU A 122 20.36 11.12 -7.55
CA GLU A 122 19.35 10.34 -6.82
C GLU A 122 18.21 11.28 -6.40
N ILE A 123 17.01 10.99 -6.90
CA ILE A 123 15.79 11.73 -6.55
C ILE A 123 15.00 10.87 -5.57
N THR A 124 14.70 11.41 -4.39
CA THR A 124 13.76 10.78 -3.46
C THR A 124 12.38 11.41 -3.64
N TYR A 125 11.34 10.60 -3.83
CA TYR A 125 9.97 11.06 -3.95
C TYR A 125 9.01 10.27 -3.06
N THR A 126 7.92 10.94 -2.66
CA THR A 126 6.89 10.38 -1.80
C THR A 126 5.58 10.27 -2.58
N VAL A 127 5.00 9.08 -2.61
CA VAL A 127 3.70 8.79 -3.22
C VAL A 127 2.64 8.78 -2.14
N THR A 128 1.44 9.27 -2.46
CA THR A 128 0.30 9.28 -1.53
C THR A 128 -1.00 8.93 -2.24
N ASP A 129 -1.87 8.24 -1.50
CA ASP A 129 -3.29 8.02 -1.81
C ASP A 129 -4.20 9.16 -1.28
N GLY A 130 -3.63 10.13 -0.55
CA GLY A 130 -4.34 11.22 0.13
C GLY A 130 -4.50 11.04 1.65
N GLN A 131 -4.12 9.89 2.20
CA GLN A 131 -4.16 9.54 3.62
C GLN A 131 -2.82 9.00 4.13
N LEU A 132 -2.26 8.01 3.43
CA LEU A 132 -1.00 7.36 3.72
C LEU A 132 0.02 7.65 2.61
N THR A 133 1.27 7.28 2.86
CA THR A 133 2.40 7.58 1.99
C THR A 133 3.41 6.44 1.95
N ASP A 134 4.13 6.34 0.84
CA ASP A 134 5.32 5.52 0.69
C ASP A 134 6.41 6.27 -0.09
N GLU A 135 7.66 5.85 0.04
CA GLU A 135 8.82 6.52 -0.56
C GLU A 135 9.55 5.61 -1.54
N ALA A 136 9.99 6.18 -2.67
CA ALA A 136 10.82 5.50 -3.66
C ALA A 136 11.84 6.47 -4.26
N LYS A 137 12.73 5.92 -5.09
CA LYS A 137 13.83 6.67 -5.70
C LYS A 137 13.83 6.59 -7.22
N VAL A 138 14.46 7.60 -7.85
CA VAL A 138 14.84 7.62 -9.27
C VAL A 138 16.32 7.85 -9.41
#